data_AF-A0A7R9HF64-F1
#
_entry.id   AF-A0A7R9HF64-F1
#
_cell.length_a   1.000
_cell.length_b   1.000
_cell.length_c   1.000
_cell.angle_alpha   90.00
_cell.angle_beta   90.00
_cell.angle_gamma   90.00
#
_symmetry.space_group_name_H-M   'P 1'
#
loop_
_entity.id
_entity.type
_entity.pdbx_description
1 polymer ?
#
loop_
_entity_poly.entity_id
_entity_poly.type
_entity_poly.pdbx_seq_one_letter_code
_entity_poly.pdbx_strand_id
1 'polypeptide(L)'
;MGLILDSNLVDLLVIVATLLFFLYRYFTSTFDYFKVRGIPYLEPTPFFGNIKDLILMRISGAEQSQKLYRDLKQHRFGGVFHSRRPGLMVRDPELLKLFLQKDFNHFQDRGMMVADIKKNPIAAHLFNLEGKKR
;
A
#
# COMPACT_ATOMS: atom_id res chain seq x y z
N MET A 1 0.86 32.23 -30.17
CA MET A 1 0.24 32.88 -28.99
C MET A 1 0.12 31.78 -27.96
N GLY A 2 0.86 31.87 -26.85
CA GLY A 2 0.78 30.85 -25.81
C GLY A 2 -0.58 30.87 -25.13
N LEU A 3 -0.92 29.73 -24.53
CA LEU A 3 -2.22 29.50 -23.89
C LEU A 3 -2.30 30.18 -22.51
N ILE A 4 -1.17 30.38 -21.83
CA ILE A 4 -1.10 30.95 -20.46
C ILE A 4 -0.05 32.06 -20.37
N LEU A 5 1.11 31.88 -20.98
CA LEU A 5 2.22 32.85 -21.05
C LEU A 5 2.58 33.13 -22.51
N ASP A 6 3.37 34.17 -22.77
CA ASP A 6 3.72 34.60 -24.13
C ASP A 6 4.55 33.57 -24.94
N SER A 7 4.95 32.44 -24.32
CA SER A 7 5.76 31.38 -24.92
C SER A 7 5.18 29.98 -24.67
N ASN A 8 4.89 29.26 -25.76
CA ASN A 8 4.40 27.87 -25.74
C ASN A 8 5.33 26.90 -24.99
N LEU A 9 6.64 27.15 -25.00
CA LEU A 9 7.62 26.31 -24.28
C LEU A 9 7.46 26.45 -22.77
N VAL A 10 7.23 27.68 -22.29
CA VAL A 10 7.05 27.95 -20.86
C VAL A 10 5.72 27.35 -20.40
N ASP A 11 4.66 27.48 -21.20
CA ASP A 11 3.37 26.83 -20.93
C ASP A 11 3.49 25.31 -20.76
N LEU A 12 4.22 24.65 -21.66
CA LEU A 12 4.46 23.21 -21.58
C LEU A 12 5.20 22.81 -20.30
N LEU A 13 6.25 23.56 -19.93
CA LEU A 13 7.01 23.30 -18.71
C LEU A 13 6.14 23.46 -17.44
N VAL A 14 5.29 24.48 -17.40
CA VAL A 14 4.36 24.71 -16.28
C VAL A 14 3.34 23.57 -16.17
N ILE A 15 2.78 23.11 -17.29
CA ILE A 15 1.85 21.97 -17.31
C ILE A 15 2.53 20.71 -16.80
N VAL A 16 3.74 20.40 -17.29
CA VAL A 16 4.50 19.21 -16.87
C VAL A 16 4.85 19.29 -15.38
N ALA A 17 5.35 20.43 -14.90
CA ALA A 17 5.68 20.63 -13.49
C ALA A 17 4.44 20.47 -12.59
N THR A 18 3.31 21.03 -13.00
CA THR A 18 2.03 20.92 -12.29
C THR A 18 1.57 19.47 -12.24
N LEU A 19 1.62 18.75 -13.36
CA LEU A 19 1.27 17.33 -13.43
C LEU A 19 2.17 16.48 -12.51
N LEU A 20 3.48 16.71 -12.54
CA LEU A 20 4.45 16.01 -11.68
C LEU A 20 4.20 16.30 -10.19
N PHE A 21 3.87 17.53 -9.83
CA PHE A 21 3.51 17.90 -8.46
C PHE A 21 2.27 17.16 -7.98
N PHE A 22 1.18 17.18 -8.76
CA PHE A 22 -0.04 16.45 -8.42
C PHE A 22 0.20 14.94 -8.34
N LEU A 23 0.99 14.39 -9.27
CA LEU A 23 1.36 12.98 -9.27
C LEU A 23 2.14 12.61 -8.01
N TYR A 24 3.16 13.39 -7.66
CA TYR A 24 3.94 13.19 -6.44
C TYR A 24 3.06 13.25 -5.19
N ARG A 25 2.19 14.28 -5.09
CA ARG A 25 1.25 14.45 -3.97
C ARG A 25 0.26 13.29 -3.87
N TYR A 26 -0.27 12.84 -5.00
CA TYR A 26 -1.15 11.68 -5.05
C TYR A 26 -0.45 10.45 -4.46
N PHE A 27 0.77 10.11 -4.90
CA PHE A 27 1.49 8.93 -4.42
C PHE A 27 1.95 9.03 -2.96
N THR A 28 2.24 10.21 -2.46
CA THR A 28 2.75 10.42 -1.09
C THR A 28 1.68 10.78 -0.06
N SER A 29 0.45 11.09 -0.50
CA SER A 29 -0.66 11.56 0.36
C SER A 29 -1.06 10.63 1.50
N THR A 30 -0.66 9.35 1.49
CA THR A 30 -1.03 8.36 2.51
C THR A 30 0.10 8.02 3.47
N PHE A 31 1.31 8.53 3.24
CA PHE A 31 2.53 8.09 3.94
C PHE A 31 2.63 8.59 5.39
N ASP A 32 1.75 9.52 5.77
CA ASP A 32 1.60 9.98 7.15
C ASP A 32 0.68 9.08 8.00
N TYR A 33 0.01 8.09 7.40
CA TYR A 33 -1.00 7.25 8.07
C TYR A 33 -0.55 6.67 9.42
N PHE A 34 0.64 6.06 9.46
CA PHE A 34 1.18 5.48 10.69
C PHE A 34 1.86 6.52 11.58
N LYS A 35 2.48 7.55 10.97
CA LYS A 35 3.11 8.66 11.67
C LYS A 35 2.13 9.39 12.58
N VAL A 36 0.95 9.76 12.06
CA VAL A 36 -0.09 10.46 12.84
C VAL A 36 -0.72 9.58 13.93
N ARG A 37 -0.55 8.26 13.85
CA ARG A 37 -1.05 7.28 14.83
C ARG A 37 0.01 6.85 15.85
N GLY A 38 1.25 7.34 15.74
CA GLY A 38 2.35 6.93 16.61
C GLY A 38 2.73 5.45 16.47
N ILE A 39 2.41 4.82 15.33
CA ILE A 39 2.72 3.41 15.07
C ILE A 39 4.09 3.34 14.38
N PRO A 40 5.06 2.53 14.85
CA PRO A 40 6.32 2.31 14.15
C PRO A 40 6.08 1.83 12.73
N TYR A 41 6.79 2.36 11.73
CA TYR A 41 6.60 1.98 10.33
C TYR A 41 7.90 2.07 9.54
N LEU A 42 7.95 1.34 8.42
CA LEU A 42 9.06 1.45 7.47
C LEU A 42 8.83 2.64 6.54
N GLU A 43 9.80 3.54 6.44
CA GLU A 43 9.67 4.73 5.61
C GLU A 43 9.41 4.35 4.14
N PRO A 44 8.27 4.78 3.56
CA PRO A 44 7.90 4.41 2.20
C PRO A 44 8.67 5.22 1.16
N THR A 45 9.09 4.56 0.09
CA THR A 45 9.63 5.23 -1.11
C THR A 45 8.46 5.78 -1.95
N PRO A 46 8.53 7.03 -2.45
CA PRO A 46 7.53 7.54 -3.40
C PRO A 46 7.27 6.56 -4.55
N PHE A 47 6.02 6.51 -5.02
CA PHE A 47 5.51 5.58 -6.04
C PHE A 47 5.42 4.10 -5.60
N PHE A 48 6.41 3.58 -4.90
CA PHE A 48 6.55 2.14 -4.63
C PHE A 48 6.13 1.70 -3.21
N GLY A 49 6.08 2.63 -2.25
CA GLY A 49 5.93 2.26 -0.84
C GLY A 49 7.17 1.48 -0.37
N ASN A 50 6.99 0.35 0.29
CA ASN A 50 8.07 -0.53 0.74
C ASN A 50 8.30 -1.76 -0.16
N ILE A 51 7.63 -1.84 -1.32
CA ILE A 51 7.63 -3.02 -2.21
C ILE A 51 8.29 -2.77 -3.58
N LYS A 52 9.28 -1.87 -3.63
CA LYS A 52 9.98 -1.50 -4.88
C LYS A 52 10.56 -2.70 -5.62
N ASP A 53 11.30 -3.55 -4.93
CA ASP A 53 11.97 -4.69 -5.56
C ASP A 53 10.99 -5.76 -6.03
N LEU A 54 9.85 -5.92 -5.34
CA LEU A 54 8.74 -6.76 -5.81
C LEU A 54 8.12 -6.20 -7.11
N ILE A 55 7.86 -4.88 -7.18
CA ILE A 55 7.29 -4.23 -8.39
C ILE A 55 8.27 -4.33 -9.56
N LEU A 56 9.57 -4.18 -9.30
CA LEU A 56 10.63 -4.33 -10.31
C LEU A 56 10.96 -5.81 -10.62
N MET A 57 10.20 -6.76 -10.07
CA MET A 57 10.37 -8.21 -10.27
C MET A 57 11.78 -8.72 -9.93
N ARG A 58 12.47 -8.06 -8.99
CA ARG A 58 13.83 -8.42 -8.55
C ARG A 58 13.83 -9.50 -7.48
N ILE A 59 12.75 -9.60 -6.71
CA ILE A 59 12.56 -10.59 -5.65
C ILE A 59 11.13 -11.13 -5.68
N SER A 60 10.93 -12.33 -5.15
CA SER A 60 9.61 -12.93 -5.00
C SER A 60 8.77 -12.28 -3.90
N GLY A 61 7.45 -12.51 -3.92
CA GLY A 61 6.55 -12.04 -2.85
C GLY A 61 6.89 -12.61 -1.48
N ALA A 62 7.39 -13.85 -1.42
CA ALA A 62 7.84 -14.47 -0.18
C ALA A 62 9.10 -13.79 0.38
N GLU A 63 10.10 -13.54 -0.47
CA GLU A 63 11.31 -12.80 -0.10
C GLU A 63 11.00 -11.37 0.35
N GLN A 64 10.11 -10.67 -0.36
CA GLN A 64 9.64 -9.34 0.03
C GLN A 64 8.96 -9.37 1.41
N SER A 65 8.09 -10.35 1.67
CA SER A 65 7.41 -10.50 2.96
C SER A 65 8.42 -10.78 4.09
N GLN A 66 9.41 -11.64 3.84
CA GLN A 66 10.47 -11.94 4.79
C GLN A 66 11.36 -10.73 5.05
N LYS A 67 11.67 -9.94 4.02
CA LYS A 67 12.44 -8.69 4.14
C LYS A 67 11.70 -7.69 5.04
N LEU A 68 10.43 -7.40 4.74
CA LEU A 68 9.62 -6.49 5.55
C LEU A 68 9.48 -6.96 7.00
N TYR A 69 9.31 -8.28 7.20
CA TYR A 69 9.37 -8.88 8.52
C TYR A 69 10.68 -8.48 9.20
N ARG A 70 11.84 -8.87 8.65
CA ARG A 70 13.16 -8.63 9.25
C ARG A 70 13.47 -7.15 9.49
N ASP A 71 13.07 -6.26 8.60
CA ASP A 71 13.27 -4.81 8.74
C ASP A 71 12.54 -4.25 9.98
N LEU A 72 11.45 -4.88 10.41
CA LEU A 72 10.69 -4.54 11.63
C LEU A 72 11.11 -5.34 12.89
N LYS A 73 12.29 -5.96 12.92
CA LYS A 73 12.71 -6.87 14.01
C LYS A 73 12.64 -6.30 15.43
N GLN A 74 12.73 -4.98 15.58
CA GLN A 74 12.69 -4.30 16.88
C GLN A 74 11.26 -4.04 17.38
N HIS A 75 10.24 -4.29 16.56
CA HIS A 75 8.86 -4.00 16.88
C HIS A 75 7.99 -5.26 16.82
N ARG A 76 7.04 -5.36 17.76
CA ARG A 76 6.02 -6.43 17.82
C ARG A 76 5.06 -6.37 16.63
N PHE A 77 4.86 -5.18 16.09
CA PHE A 77 4.12 -4.89 14.87
C PHE A 77 4.64 -3.59 14.27
N GLY A 78 4.39 -3.35 12.99
CA GLY A 78 4.71 -2.08 12.35
C GLY A 78 3.98 -1.87 11.04
N GLY A 79 3.88 -0.60 10.66
CA GLY A 79 3.30 -0.19 9.39
C GLY A 79 4.22 -0.47 8.20
N VAL A 80 3.63 -0.93 7.12
CA VAL A 80 4.25 -1.05 5.79
C VAL A 80 3.30 -0.45 4.75
N PHE A 81 3.84 -0.08 3.60
CA PHE A 81 3.08 0.51 2.51
C PHE A 81 3.23 -0.33 1.24
N HIS A 82 2.13 -0.90 0.78
CA HIS A 82 2.06 -1.55 -0.52
C HIS A 82 1.70 -0.49 -1.56
N SER A 83 2.71 0.11 -2.19
CA SER A 83 2.56 1.38 -2.92
C SER A 83 1.92 2.44 -2.02
N ARG A 84 0.70 2.91 -2.33
CA ARG A 84 -0.03 3.89 -1.52
C ARG A 84 -0.82 3.30 -0.36
N ARG A 85 -1.03 1.98 -0.32
CA ARG A 85 -1.93 1.34 0.64
C ARG A 85 -1.19 1.05 1.96
N PRO A 86 -1.63 1.63 3.09
CA PRO A 86 -1.08 1.26 4.39
C PRO A 86 -1.50 -0.17 4.74
N GLY A 87 -0.57 -0.96 5.26
CA GLY A 87 -0.77 -2.32 5.75
C GLY A 87 -0.05 -2.50 7.08
N LEU A 88 -0.61 -3.30 7.97
CA LEU A 88 -0.02 -3.59 9.29
C LEU A 88 0.68 -4.94 9.24
N MET A 89 2.00 -4.95 9.47
CA MET A 89 2.78 -6.17 9.60
C MET A 89 2.82 -6.57 11.08
N VAL A 90 2.14 -7.64 11.44
CA VAL A 90 2.08 -8.17 12.81
C VAL A 90 3.15 -9.25 12.96
N ARG A 91 4.02 -9.11 13.96
CA ARG A 91 5.12 -10.07 14.21
C ARG A 91 4.94 -10.87 15.49
N ASP A 92 4.09 -10.40 16.39
CA ASP A 92 3.82 -11.04 17.67
C ASP A 92 2.79 -12.18 17.56
N PRO A 93 3.14 -13.42 17.96
CA PRO A 93 2.22 -14.55 17.96
C PRO A 93 0.96 -14.35 18.82
N GLU A 94 1.04 -13.62 19.93
CA GLU A 94 -0.11 -13.34 20.80
C GLU A 94 -1.10 -12.40 20.12
N LEU A 95 -0.61 -11.37 19.43
CA LEU A 95 -1.45 -10.46 18.64
C LEU A 95 -2.07 -11.19 17.44
N LEU A 96 -1.29 -12.06 16.76
CA LEU A 96 -1.83 -12.90 15.69
C LEU A 96 -2.94 -13.82 16.19
N LYS A 97 -2.77 -14.46 17.36
CA LYS A 97 -3.84 -15.27 17.98
C LYS A 97 -5.07 -14.43 18.30
N LEU A 98 -4.89 -13.21 18.81
CA LEU A 98 -6.00 -12.31 19.09
C LEU A 98 -6.81 -12.01 17.81
N PHE A 99 -6.13 -11.60 16.73
CA PHE A 99 -6.78 -11.27 15.45
C PHE A 99 -7.42 -12.47 14.76
N LEU A 100 -6.76 -13.63 14.78
CA LEU A 100 -7.23 -14.82 14.07
C LEU A 100 -8.25 -15.66 14.86
N GLN A 101 -8.41 -15.42 16.16
CA GLN A 101 -9.35 -16.18 17.01
C GLN A 101 -10.43 -15.29 17.60
N LYS A 102 -10.08 -14.36 18.49
CA LYS A 102 -11.07 -13.56 19.23
C LYS A 102 -11.73 -12.54 18.32
N ASP A 103 -10.94 -11.85 17.52
CA ASP A 103 -11.41 -10.76 16.66
C ASP A 103 -11.57 -11.16 15.19
N PHE A 104 -11.61 -12.46 14.88
CA PHE A 104 -11.65 -12.98 13.51
C PHE A 104 -12.76 -12.32 12.67
N ASN A 105 -13.90 -12.01 13.29
CA ASN A 105 -15.03 -11.36 12.62
C ASN A 105 -14.72 -9.96 12.05
N HIS A 106 -13.66 -9.31 12.51
CA HIS A 106 -13.17 -8.03 11.98
C HIS A 106 -12.07 -8.20 10.92
N PHE A 107 -11.47 -9.39 10.81
CA PHE A 107 -10.30 -9.70 9.97
C PHE A 107 -10.57 -10.86 9.00
N GLN A 108 -11.80 -11.01 8.53
CA GLN A 108 -12.21 -12.08 7.61
C GLN A 108 -11.65 -11.90 6.19
N ASP A 109 -11.44 -10.64 5.79
CA ASP A 109 -10.98 -10.29 4.45
C ASP A 109 -9.50 -10.60 4.27
N ARG A 110 -9.16 -11.22 3.13
CA ARG A 110 -7.79 -11.71 2.87
C ARG A 110 -6.85 -10.67 2.27
N GLY A 111 -7.35 -9.47 1.94
CA GLY A 111 -6.53 -8.33 1.50
C GLY A 111 -5.77 -8.50 0.19
N MET A 112 -5.86 -9.66 -0.48
CA MET A 112 -5.40 -9.80 -1.86
C MET A 112 -6.25 -8.88 -2.75
N MET A 113 -5.68 -8.40 -3.86
CA MET A 113 -6.48 -7.81 -4.92
C MET A 113 -7.45 -8.90 -5.39
N VAL A 114 -8.61 -9.00 -4.74
CA VAL A 114 -9.71 -9.81 -5.22
C VAL A 114 -10.05 -9.17 -6.55
N ALA A 115 -9.76 -9.88 -7.63
CA ALA A 115 -10.23 -9.51 -8.95
C ALA A 115 -11.72 -9.28 -8.78
N ASP A 116 -12.18 -8.05 -9.06
CA ASP A 116 -13.57 -7.64 -8.91
C ASP A 116 -14.46 -8.80 -9.35
N ILE A 117 -15.18 -9.42 -8.40
CA ILE A 117 -15.88 -10.69 -8.65
C ILE A 117 -16.87 -10.52 -9.80
N LYS A 118 -17.37 -9.29 -10.02
CA LYS A 118 -18.24 -8.94 -11.15
C LYS A 118 -17.50 -8.97 -12.48
N LYS A 119 -16.21 -8.63 -12.50
CA LYS A 119 -15.35 -8.64 -13.69
C LYS A 119 -14.62 -9.97 -13.90
N ASN A 120 -14.41 -10.74 -12.85
CA ASN A 120 -13.79 -12.06 -12.91
C ASN A 120 -14.58 -13.07 -12.06
N PRO A 121 -15.62 -13.71 -12.63
CA PRO A 121 -16.45 -14.68 -11.92
C PRO A 121 -15.68 -15.89 -11.38
N ILE A 122 -14.53 -16.24 -11.97
CA ILE A 122 -13.69 -17.37 -11.51
C ILE A 122 -13.06 -17.04 -10.15
N ALA A 123 -12.85 -15.76 -9.85
CA ALA A 123 -12.36 -15.30 -8.55
C ALA A 123 -13.41 -15.43 -7.43
N ALA A 124 -14.67 -15.78 -7.73
CA ALA A 124 -15.78 -15.92 -6.77
C ALA A 124 -15.76 -17.22 -5.93
N HIS A 125 -14.65 -17.97 -5.94
CA HIS A 125 -14.56 -19.23 -5.21
C HIS A 125 -14.42 -19.00 -3.69
N LEU A 126 -14.75 -20.02 -2.89
CA LEU A 126 -14.77 -19.97 -1.42
C LEU A 126 -13.51 -19.36 -0.78
N PHE A 127 -12.32 -19.63 -1.34
CA PHE A 127 -11.07 -19.06 -0.83
C PHE A 127 -10.98 -17.52 -0.94
N ASN A 128 -11.70 -16.89 -1.85
CA ASN A 128 -11.65 -15.44 -2.12
C ASN A 128 -12.93 -14.71 -1.67
N LEU A 129 -13.86 -15.39 -0.99
CA LEU A 129 -15.03 -14.73 -0.43
C LEU A 129 -14.61 -13.76 0.67
N GLU A 130 -15.14 -12.55 0.61
CA GLU A 130 -15.00 -11.51 1.64
C GLU A 130 -16.11 -11.63 2.68
N GLY A 131 -15.86 -11.08 3.87
CA GLY A 131 -16.86 -10.96 4.92
C GLY A 131 -18.03 -10.07 4.50
N LYS A 132 -19.18 -10.20 5.17
CA LYS A 132 -20.32 -9.31 4.92
C LYS A 132 -19.95 -7.88 5.32
N LYS A 133 -19.92 -6.96 4.36
CA LYS A 133 -19.72 -5.53 4.62
C LYS A 133 -20.80 -5.04 5.58
N ARG A 134 -20.39 -4.47 6.72
CA ARG A 134 -21.27 -3.84 7.70
C ARG A 134 -21.55 -2.39 7.33
#